data_AF-A0A9E2Z6I5-F1
#
_entry.id   AF-A0A9E2Z6I5-F1
#
_cell.length_a   1.000
_cell.length_b   1.000
_cell.length_c   1.000
_cell.angle_alpha   90.00
_cell.angle_beta   90.00
_cell.angle_gamma   90.00
#
_symmetry.space_group_name_H-M   'P 1'
#
loop_
_entity.id
_entity.type
_entity.pdbx_description
1 polymer ?
#
loop_
_entity_poly.entity_id
_entity_poly.type
_entity_poly.pdbx_seq_one_letter_code
_entity_poly.pdbx_strand_id
1 'polypeptide(L)'
;MPTFTPHQDSALKAVARWLKARPGRNGTPQVFRLFGFAGTGKTTLARHIADGVDGEVKFAAFTGKAALVMRNKGCDGASTIHSLIYRARESGVEQPSFELWDDAPASKAKLIVIDECSMVDAEMGRDLLSFECPLLVLGDPAQLPPIQGGGFFTASEPDAMLTEVHRQAQDDPIVRMSMDVREGRDLDIGRYGESEVVARSELDPARVMAADQILVGRNNTRRAYNARMRQRQN
;
A
#
# COMPACT_ATOMS: atom_id res chain seq x y z
N MET A 1 -16.18 19.29 -6.63
CA MET A 1 -16.06 18.14 -5.72
C MET A 1 -15.63 16.92 -6.52
N PRO A 2 -14.77 16.04 -5.99
CA PRO A 2 -14.44 14.79 -6.67
C PRO A 2 -15.73 13.97 -6.91
N THR A 3 -15.85 13.34 -8.08
CA THR A 3 -16.95 12.43 -8.38
C THR A 3 -16.52 11.02 -8.03
N PHE A 4 -17.15 10.44 -7.01
CA PHE A 4 -16.88 9.08 -6.56
C PHE A 4 -17.77 8.07 -7.29
N THR A 5 -17.25 6.86 -7.51
CA THR A 5 -18.09 5.75 -8.02
C THR A 5 -19.07 5.27 -6.93
N PRO A 6 -20.17 4.57 -7.28
CA PRO A 6 -21.09 4.03 -6.29
C PRO A 6 -20.40 3.12 -5.25
N HIS A 7 -19.38 2.37 -5.66
CA HIS A 7 -18.58 1.53 -4.77
C HIS A 7 -17.75 2.37 -3.79
N GLN A 8 -17.11 3.43 -4.28
CA GLN A 8 -16.36 4.37 -3.45
C GLN A 8 -17.27 5.10 -2.45
N ASP A 9 -18.45 5.54 -2.88
CA ASP A 9 -19.45 6.19 -2.02
C ASP A 9 -19.95 5.25 -0.92
N SER A 10 -20.21 3.98 -1.25
CA SER A 10 -20.57 2.96 -0.26
C SER A 10 -19.47 2.74 0.78
N ALA A 11 -18.20 2.69 0.35
CA ALA A 11 -17.05 2.59 1.24
C ALA A 11 -16.93 3.82 2.16
N LEU A 12 -17.08 5.03 1.62
CA LEU A 12 -17.08 6.27 2.40
C LEU A 12 -18.18 6.28 3.47
N LYS A 13 -19.40 5.87 3.10
CA LYS A 13 -20.52 5.73 4.05
C LYS A 13 -20.25 4.69 5.13
N ALA A 14 -19.61 3.57 4.79
CA ALA A 14 -19.22 2.55 5.76
C ALA A 14 -18.19 3.08 6.76
N VAL A 15 -17.14 3.75 6.28
CA VAL A 15 -16.12 4.36 7.14
C VAL A 15 -16.72 5.46 8.02
N ALA A 16 -17.60 6.32 7.48
CA ALA A 16 -18.27 7.36 8.25
C ALA A 16 -19.14 6.78 9.39
N ARG A 17 -19.87 5.69 9.13
CA ARG A 17 -20.65 4.97 10.16
C ARG A 17 -19.73 4.40 11.24
N TRP A 18 -18.62 3.78 10.83
CA TRP A 18 -17.63 3.22 11.75
C TRP A 18 -17.01 4.29 12.66
N LEU A 19 -16.55 5.41 12.10
CA LEU A 19 -16.03 6.55 12.89
C LEU A 19 -17.07 7.09 13.86
N LYS A 20 -18.32 7.24 13.44
CA LYS A 20 -19.43 7.69 14.30
C LYS A 20 -19.72 6.72 15.45
N ALA A 21 -19.51 5.42 15.23
CA ALA A 21 -19.67 4.37 16.23
C ALA A 21 -18.53 4.31 17.27
N ARG A 22 -17.54 5.23 17.18
CA ARG A 22 -16.40 5.37 18.11
C ARG A 22 -15.58 4.06 18.20
N PRO A 23 -14.74 3.78 17.19
CA PRO A 23 -13.91 2.58 17.13
C PRO A 23 -13.09 2.37 18.40
N GLY A 24 -12.96 1.12 18.86
CA GLY A 24 -12.29 0.77 20.11
C GLY A 24 -13.17 0.94 21.36
N ARG A 25 -14.43 1.39 21.22
CA ARG A 25 -15.40 1.54 22.32
C ARG A 25 -16.69 0.81 22.02
N ASN A 26 -17.41 0.40 23.07
CA ASN A 26 -18.75 -0.19 22.99
C ASN A 26 -18.86 -1.39 22.03
N GLY A 27 -17.79 -2.19 21.90
CA GLY A 27 -17.73 -3.33 20.98
C GLY A 27 -17.51 -2.97 19.50
N THR A 28 -17.38 -1.69 19.15
CA THR A 28 -17.01 -1.26 17.80
C THR A 28 -15.56 -1.63 17.53
N PRO A 29 -15.25 -2.41 16.46
CA PRO A 29 -13.88 -2.76 16.11
C PRO A 29 -12.99 -1.53 15.94
N GLN A 30 -11.77 -1.56 16.47
CA GLN A 30 -10.80 -0.46 16.36
C GLN A 30 -10.23 -0.30 14.95
N VAL A 31 -10.30 -1.35 14.12
CA VAL A 31 -9.75 -1.37 12.76
C VAL A 31 -10.87 -1.37 11.74
N PHE A 32 -10.71 -0.58 10.68
CA PHE A 32 -11.49 -0.68 9.45
C PHE A 32 -10.57 -1.00 8.28
N ARG A 33 -10.89 -2.06 7.53
CA ARG A 33 -10.12 -2.55 6.38
C ARG A 33 -10.77 -2.07 5.08
N LEU A 34 -10.17 -1.05 4.47
CA LEU A 34 -10.54 -0.57 3.14
C LEU A 34 -9.58 -1.14 2.11
N PHE A 35 -9.94 -2.28 1.55
CA PHE A 35 -9.12 -2.93 0.53
C PHE A 35 -9.58 -2.58 -0.87
N GLY A 36 -8.72 -2.86 -1.83
CA GLY A 36 -9.04 -2.70 -3.23
C GLY A 36 -7.81 -2.87 -4.10
N PHE A 37 -8.02 -3.05 -5.38
CA PHE A 37 -6.92 -3.26 -6.31
C PHE A 37 -6.08 -1.99 -6.53
N ALA A 38 -4.87 -2.16 -7.07
CA ALA A 38 -4.11 -1.05 -7.62
C ALA A 38 -4.98 -0.19 -8.57
N GLY A 39 -4.95 1.13 -8.40
CA GLY A 39 -5.71 2.07 -9.24
C GLY A 39 -7.18 2.32 -8.87
N THR A 40 -7.71 1.69 -7.82
CA THR A 40 -9.13 1.88 -7.40
C THR A 40 -9.40 3.11 -6.53
N GLY A 41 -8.37 3.94 -6.29
CA GLY A 41 -8.52 5.21 -5.59
C GLY A 41 -8.44 5.17 -4.06
N LYS A 42 -7.95 4.07 -3.44
CA LYS A 42 -7.82 3.91 -1.97
C LYS A 42 -7.22 5.13 -1.26
N THR A 43 -6.02 5.57 -1.66
CA THR A 43 -5.35 6.74 -1.04
C THR A 43 -6.15 8.03 -1.22
N THR A 44 -6.84 8.20 -2.35
CA THR A 44 -7.70 9.36 -2.62
C THR A 44 -8.91 9.36 -1.67
N LEU A 45 -9.54 8.19 -1.46
CA LEU A 45 -10.61 8.04 -0.47
C LEU A 45 -10.11 8.31 0.94
N ALA A 46 -8.94 7.80 1.29
CA ALA A 46 -8.36 8.01 2.62
C ALA A 46 -8.11 9.49 2.92
N ARG A 47 -7.61 10.26 1.94
CA ARG A 47 -7.49 11.72 2.06
C ARG A 47 -8.86 12.38 2.26
N HIS A 48 -9.85 11.99 1.47
CA HIS A 48 -11.20 12.53 1.62
C HIS A 48 -11.85 12.20 2.98
N ILE A 49 -11.62 11.01 3.50
CA ILE A 49 -12.05 10.60 4.85
C ILE A 49 -11.37 11.49 5.89
N ALA A 50 -10.05 11.69 5.77
CA ALA A 50 -9.29 12.52 6.69
C ALA A 50 -9.77 13.98 6.74
N ASP A 51 -10.12 14.56 5.58
CA ASP A 51 -10.69 15.91 5.48
C ASP A 51 -11.99 16.07 6.29
N GLY A 52 -12.71 14.96 6.56
CA GLY A 52 -13.95 14.94 7.34
C GLY A 52 -13.79 14.61 8.83
N VAL A 53 -12.57 14.36 9.32
CA VAL A 53 -12.31 14.07 10.73
C VAL A 53 -12.03 15.37 11.49
N ASP A 54 -12.77 15.61 12.57
CA ASP A 54 -12.52 16.73 13.48
C ASP A 54 -11.34 16.41 14.42
N GLY A 55 -10.13 16.63 13.93
CA GLY A 55 -8.88 16.50 14.68
C GLY A 55 -7.72 16.00 13.84
N GLU A 56 -6.61 15.66 14.52
CA GLU A 56 -5.39 15.28 13.84
C GLU A 56 -5.50 13.88 13.23
N VAL A 57 -5.25 13.77 11.92
CA VAL A 57 -5.13 12.50 11.21
C VAL A 57 -3.66 12.24 10.90
N LYS A 58 -3.19 11.03 11.20
CA LYS A 58 -1.83 10.59 10.86
C LYS A 58 -1.87 9.62 9.71
N PHE A 59 -1.03 9.86 8.71
CA PHE A 59 -0.83 8.93 7.60
C PHE A 59 0.50 8.21 7.79
N ALA A 60 0.52 6.90 7.58
CA ALA A 60 1.74 6.14 7.55
C ALA A 60 1.67 4.99 6.55
N ALA A 61 2.85 4.50 6.17
CA ALA A 61 2.98 3.29 5.36
C ALA A 61 4.16 2.45 5.87
N PHE A 62 4.22 1.18 5.46
CA PHE A 62 5.32 0.30 5.87
C PHE A 62 6.69 0.80 5.37
N THR A 63 6.76 1.30 4.12
CA THR A 63 8.00 1.79 3.51
C THR A 63 8.03 3.30 3.32
N GLY A 64 9.23 3.88 3.34
CA GLY A 64 9.43 5.30 3.06
C GLY A 64 9.00 5.71 1.64
N LYS A 65 9.07 4.79 0.67
CA LYS A 65 8.61 5.06 -0.70
C LYS A 65 7.08 5.14 -0.78
N ALA A 66 6.37 4.23 -0.11
CA ALA A 66 4.92 4.28 -0.01
C ALA A 66 4.46 5.56 0.71
N ALA A 67 5.12 5.91 1.82
CA ALA A 67 4.87 7.17 2.52
C ALA A 67 5.09 8.41 1.63
N LEU A 68 6.14 8.42 0.80
CA LEU A 68 6.37 9.47 -0.19
C LEU A 68 5.24 9.55 -1.23
N VAL A 69 4.76 8.41 -1.73
CA VAL A 69 3.63 8.36 -2.67
C VAL A 69 2.37 8.93 -2.02
N MET A 70 2.09 8.61 -0.75
CA MET A 70 0.99 9.20 0.00
C MET A 70 1.10 10.72 0.09
N ARG A 71 2.28 11.25 0.45
CA ARG A 71 2.52 12.71 0.49
C ARG A 71 2.26 13.37 -0.85
N ASN A 72 2.75 12.77 -1.95
CA ASN A 72 2.50 13.29 -3.30
C ASN A 72 1.02 13.29 -3.70
N LYS A 73 0.19 12.48 -3.03
CA LYS A 73 -1.27 12.44 -3.22
C LYS A 73 -2.03 13.35 -2.24
N GLY A 74 -1.33 14.18 -1.46
CA GLY A 74 -1.91 15.13 -0.52
C GLY A 74 -2.18 14.58 0.88
N CYS A 75 -1.60 13.44 1.24
CA CYS A 75 -1.56 12.97 2.63
C CYS A 75 -0.37 13.63 3.34
N ASP A 76 -0.54 14.89 3.75
CA ASP A 76 0.54 15.69 4.32
C ASP A 76 1.10 15.04 5.59
N GLY A 77 2.42 15.13 5.74
CA GLY A 77 3.13 14.55 6.89
C GLY A 77 3.16 13.02 6.93
N ALA A 78 2.73 12.31 5.87
CA ALA A 78 2.77 10.85 5.87
C ALA A 78 4.19 10.33 6.12
N SER A 79 4.35 9.38 7.05
CA SER A 79 5.65 8.86 7.48
C SER A 79 5.70 7.33 7.39
N THR A 80 6.80 6.71 7.85
CA THR A 80 6.78 5.26 8.02
C THR A 80 6.06 4.89 9.31
N ILE A 81 5.44 3.70 9.37
CA ILE A 81 4.87 3.20 10.63
C ILE A 81 5.93 3.23 11.74
N HIS A 82 7.16 2.84 11.41
CA HIS A 82 8.27 2.86 12.36
C HIS A 82 8.50 4.25 12.96
N SER A 83 8.56 5.29 12.14
CA SER A 83 8.72 6.67 12.63
C SER A 83 7.48 7.22 13.33
N LEU A 84 6.31 6.61 13.10
CA LEU A 84 5.06 7.01 13.71
C LEU A 84 4.91 6.47 15.13
N ILE A 85 5.41 5.27 15.43
CA ILE A 85 5.16 4.59 16.72
C ILE A 85 6.43 4.22 17.51
N TYR A 86 7.59 4.16 16.87
CA TYR A 86 8.85 3.80 17.53
C TYR A 86 9.81 4.98 17.63
N ARG A 87 10.69 4.91 18.62
CA ARG A 87 11.90 5.75 18.71
C ARG A 87 13.14 4.88 18.76
N ALA A 88 14.25 5.40 18.25
CA ALA A 88 15.53 4.73 18.39
C ALA A 88 15.93 4.71 19.86
N ARG A 89 16.37 3.54 20.35
CA ARG A 89 17.06 3.45 21.63
C ARG A 89 18.49 3.90 21.43
N GLU A 90 18.95 4.82 22.27
CA GLU A 90 20.37 5.11 22.41
C GLU A 90 21.04 3.94 23.13
N SER A 91 21.42 2.93 22.35
CA SER A 91 22.23 1.82 22.83
C SER A 91 23.61 1.95 22.17
N GLY A 92 24.69 1.91 22.96
CA GLY A 92 26.08 1.95 22.46
C GLY A 92 26.51 0.71 21.65
N VAL A 93 25.54 0.01 21.05
CA VAL A 93 25.71 -1.19 20.23
C VAL A 93 25.60 -0.79 18.77
N GLU A 94 26.35 -1.46 17.90
CA GLU A 94 26.45 -1.13 16.46
C GLU A 94 25.11 -1.30 15.70
N GLN A 95 24.20 -2.12 16.23
CA GLN A 95 22.88 -2.33 15.66
C GLN A 95 21.85 -1.41 16.32
N PRO A 96 21.14 -0.58 15.53
CA PRO A 96 20.08 0.26 16.07
C PRO A 96 18.95 -0.61 16.61
N SER A 97 18.53 -0.35 17.85
CA SER A 97 17.34 -0.95 18.43
C SER A 97 16.23 0.10 18.53
N PHE A 98 14.98 -0.36 18.45
CA PHE A 98 13.81 0.50 18.49
C PHE A 98 12.91 0.05 19.64
N GLU A 99 12.23 1.01 20.26
CA GLU A 99 11.21 0.74 21.28
C GLU A 99 9.93 1.51 20.98
N LEU A 100 8.82 0.97 21.46
CA LEU A 100 7.53 1.65 21.41
C LEU A 100 7.63 2.98 22.15
N TRP A 101 7.09 4.02 21.51
CA TRP A 101 7.13 5.37 22.03
C TRP A 101 5.73 5.75 22.55
N ASP A 102 5.55 5.76 23.87
CA ASP A 102 4.24 6.02 24.49
C ASP A 102 3.66 7.40 24.09
N ASP A 103 4.51 8.44 24.08
CA ASP A 103 4.15 9.81 23.66
C ASP A 103 4.30 10.03 22.14
N ALA A 104 4.26 8.95 21.35
CA ALA A 104 4.39 9.01 19.90
C ALA A 104 3.32 9.91 19.24
N PRO A 105 3.59 10.42 18.02
CA PRO A 105 2.58 11.15 17.25
C PRO A 105 1.28 10.35 17.03
N ALA A 106 1.34 9.01 17.09
CA ALA A 106 0.16 8.13 17.03
C ALA A 106 -0.82 8.35 18.19
N SER A 107 -0.35 8.57 19.42
CA SER A 107 -1.21 8.66 20.62
C SER A 107 -2.13 9.89 20.64
N LYS A 108 -1.81 10.90 19.82
CA LYS A 108 -2.57 12.16 19.71
C LYS A 108 -3.58 12.17 18.56
N ALA A 109 -3.52 11.16 17.68
CA ALA A 109 -4.34 11.10 16.48
C ALA A 109 -5.80 10.78 16.80
N LYS A 110 -6.72 11.35 16.02
CA LYS A 110 -8.14 10.96 15.97
C LYS A 110 -8.40 9.84 14.97
N LEU A 111 -7.51 9.68 14.01
CA LEU A 111 -7.50 8.59 13.04
C LEU A 111 -6.06 8.36 12.58
N ILE A 112 -5.67 7.09 12.50
CA ILE A 112 -4.44 6.67 11.84
C ILE A 112 -4.82 5.95 10.55
N VAL A 113 -4.24 6.38 9.44
CA VAL A 113 -4.40 5.76 8.12
C VAL A 113 -3.10 5.06 7.75
N ILE A 114 -3.17 3.74 7.53
CA ILE A 114 -2.02 2.92 7.13
C ILE A 114 -2.18 2.45 5.69
N ASP A 115 -1.28 2.85 4.80
CA ASP A 115 -1.18 2.29 3.44
C ASP A 115 -0.21 1.11 3.39
N GLU A 116 -0.37 0.24 2.40
CA GLU A 116 0.43 -0.99 2.23
C GLU A 116 0.36 -1.90 3.48
N CYS A 117 -0.83 -2.09 4.06
CA CYS A 117 -1.01 -2.84 5.31
C CYS A 117 -0.67 -4.34 5.18
N SER A 118 -0.52 -4.85 3.96
CA SER A 118 -0.07 -6.21 3.64
C SER A 118 1.30 -6.52 4.21
N MET A 119 2.15 -5.52 4.39
CA MET A 119 3.52 -5.69 4.91
C MET A 119 3.61 -5.62 6.44
N VAL A 120 2.50 -5.36 7.13
CA VAL A 120 2.48 -5.21 8.60
C VAL A 120 2.37 -6.58 9.26
N ASP A 121 3.37 -6.93 10.08
CA ASP A 121 3.38 -8.16 10.86
C ASP A 121 2.55 -8.04 12.16
N ALA A 122 2.50 -9.15 12.91
CA ALA A 122 1.67 -9.24 14.10
C ALA A 122 2.19 -8.40 15.29
N GLU A 123 3.48 -8.13 15.37
CA GLU A 123 4.05 -7.32 16.46
C GLU A 123 3.70 -5.85 16.24
N MET A 124 4.06 -5.32 15.07
CA MET A 124 3.74 -3.95 14.68
C MET A 124 2.22 -3.70 14.63
N GLY A 125 1.45 -4.72 14.23
CA GLY A 125 0.00 -4.69 14.27
C GLY A 125 -0.55 -4.50 15.70
N ARG A 126 -0.03 -5.24 16.68
CA ARG A 126 -0.44 -5.09 18.09
C ARG A 126 -0.01 -3.74 18.66
N ASP A 127 1.20 -3.29 18.34
CA ASP A 127 1.71 -1.99 18.77
C ASP A 127 0.89 -0.82 18.21
N LEU A 128 0.41 -0.92 16.97
CA LEU A 128 -0.53 0.06 16.42
C LEU A 128 -1.86 0.09 17.21
N LEU A 129 -2.37 -1.08 17.59
CA LEU A 129 -3.63 -1.19 18.34
C LEU A 129 -3.50 -0.65 19.78
N SER A 130 -2.34 -0.78 20.42
CA SER A 130 -2.14 -0.32 21.80
C SER A 130 -2.28 1.19 21.98
N PHE A 131 -2.23 1.98 20.90
CA PHE A 131 -2.52 3.42 20.95
C PHE A 131 -4.02 3.74 21.09
N GLU A 132 -4.90 2.73 21.07
CA GLU A 132 -6.36 2.86 21.23
C GLU A 132 -7.01 3.88 20.27
N CYS A 133 -6.33 4.17 19.16
CA CYS A 133 -6.78 5.09 18.11
C CYS A 133 -7.53 4.32 17.02
N PRO A 134 -8.60 4.89 16.41
CA PRO A 134 -9.19 4.34 15.20
C PRO A 134 -8.14 4.14 14.11
N LEU A 135 -8.11 2.94 13.52
CA LEU A 135 -7.14 2.56 12.49
C LEU A 135 -7.83 2.23 11.17
N LEU A 136 -7.64 3.07 10.15
CA LEU A 136 -8.05 2.79 8.78
C LEU A 136 -6.88 2.17 8.02
N VAL A 137 -6.99 0.89 7.69
CA VAL A 137 -5.93 0.17 6.95
C VAL A 137 -6.33 0.02 5.48
N LEU A 138 -5.41 0.41 4.60
CA LEU A 138 -5.52 0.31 3.16
C LEU A 138 -4.64 -0.84 2.68
N GLY A 139 -5.24 -1.74 1.91
CA GLY A 139 -4.56 -2.93 1.41
C GLY A 139 -4.99 -3.29 -0.01
N ASP A 140 -4.15 -4.08 -0.67
CA ASP A 140 -4.51 -4.79 -1.89
C ASP A 140 -4.35 -6.29 -1.61
N PRO A 141 -5.43 -7.10 -1.66
CA PRO A 141 -5.34 -8.53 -1.40
C PRO A 141 -4.51 -9.29 -2.44
N ALA A 142 -4.27 -8.68 -3.62
CA ALA A 142 -3.46 -9.26 -4.68
C ALA A 142 -1.99 -8.82 -4.63
N GLN A 143 -1.57 -8.06 -3.62
CA GLN A 143 -0.16 -7.72 -3.42
C GLN A 143 0.63 -8.89 -2.82
N LEU A 144 1.96 -8.78 -2.91
CA LEU A 144 2.86 -9.76 -2.31
C LEU A 144 2.68 -9.77 -0.78
N PRO A 145 2.65 -10.96 -0.15
CA PRO A 145 2.63 -11.08 1.30
C PRO A 145 3.94 -10.55 1.91
N PRO A 146 3.98 -10.33 3.24
CA PRO A 146 5.22 -9.98 3.92
C PRO A 146 6.32 -11.02 3.66
N ILE A 147 7.58 -10.58 3.70
CA ILE A 147 8.74 -11.46 3.51
C ILE A 147 8.85 -12.50 4.65
N GLN A 148 8.39 -12.15 5.85
CA GLN A 148 8.34 -13.02 7.03
C GLN A 148 7.04 -12.78 7.80
N GLY A 149 6.42 -13.85 8.29
CA GLY A 149 5.13 -13.79 9.00
C GLY A 149 3.92 -13.65 8.08
N GLY A 150 2.72 -13.71 8.66
CA GLY A 150 1.47 -13.40 7.97
C GLY A 150 1.11 -11.92 8.14
N GLY A 151 0.47 -11.32 7.13
CA GLY A 151 0.01 -9.93 7.22
C GLY A 151 -1.09 -9.81 8.28
N PHE A 152 -0.84 -9.04 9.34
CA PHE A 152 -1.72 -8.96 10.51
C PHE A 152 -3.12 -8.47 10.14
N PHE A 153 -3.20 -7.45 9.29
CA PHE A 153 -4.47 -6.88 8.86
C PHE A 153 -5.12 -7.65 7.70
N THR A 154 -4.31 -8.26 6.83
CA THR A 154 -4.78 -8.99 5.64
C THR A 154 -5.21 -10.43 5.95
N ALA A 155 -4.97 -10.93 7.16
CA ALA A 155 -5.48 -12.21 7.62
C ALA A 155 -7.00 -12.22 7.86
N SER A 156 -7.66 -11.05 7.84
CA SER A 156 -9.12 -10.93 7.95
C SER A 156 -9.71 -10.33 6.68
N GLU A 157 -10.99 -10.62 6.43
CA GLU A 157 -11.73 -10.05 5.30
C GLU A 157 -11.82 -8.52 5.38
N PRO A 158 -11.86 -7.82 4.23
CA PRO A 158 -12.06 -6.39 4.21
C PRO A 158 -13.48 -5.98 4.64
N ASP A 159 -13.58 -4.88 5.37
CA ASP A 159 -14.86 -4.23 5.69
C ASP A 159 -15.46 -3.53 4.46
N ALA A 160 -14.60 -3.10 3.52
CA ALA A 160 -14.99 -2.61 2.21
C ALA A 160 -13.94 -2.99 1.16
N MET A 161 -14.40 -3.46 -0.01
CA MET A 161 -13.54 -3.83 -1.14
C MET A 161 -13.86 -2.97 -2.36
N LEU A 162 -12.87 -2.20 -2.82
CA LEU A 162 -12.94 -1.43 -4.06
C LEU A 162 -12.46 -2.29 -5.22
N THR A 163 -13.38 -2.69 -6.08
CA THR A 163 -13.11 -3.54 -7.26
C THR A 163 -13.11 -2.77 -8.57
N GLU A 164 -13.83 -1.64 -8.63
CA GLU A 164 -13.96 -0.83 -9.83
C GLU A 164 -12.72 0.04 -10.03
N VAL A 165 -11.99 -0.22 -11.11
CA VAL A 165 -10.88 0.64 -11.54
C VAL A 165 -11.45 1.82 -12.32
N HIS A 166 -10.93 3.02 -12.07
CA HIS A 166 -11.39 4.23 -12.77
C HIS A 166 -11.34 4.05 -14.30
N ARG A 167 -12.36 4.56 -15.01
CA ARG A 167 -12.54 4.37 -16.47
C ARG A 167 -11.29 4.71 -17.30
N GLN A 168 -10.53 5.73 -16.91
CA GLN A 168 -9.26 6.10 -17.56
C GLN A 168 -8.17 5.02 -17.48
N ALA A 169 -8.24 4.15 -16.47
CA ALA A 169 -7.35 3.01 -16.30
C ALA A 169 -7.93 1.71 -16.89
N GLN A 170 -9.21 1.67 -17.31
CA GLN A 170 -9.73 0.51 -18.07
C GLN A 170 -9.17 0.46 -19.50
N ASP A 171 -8.85 1.62 -20.07
CA ASP A 171 -8.23 1.72 -21.39
C ASP A 171 -6.71 1.43 -21.34
N ASP A 172 -6.13 1.30 -20.15
CA ASP A 172 -4.72 0.96 -19.98
C ASP A 172 -4.52 -0.57 -20.13
N PRO A 173 -3.73 -1.02 -21.13
CA PRO A 173 -3.53 -2.44 -21.37
C PRO A 173 -2.89 -3.16 -20.19
N ILE A 174 -2.01 -2.51 -19.43
CA ILE A 174 -1.34 -3.10 -18.26
C ILE A 174 -2.36 -3.39 -17.17
N VAL A 175 -3.30 -2.46 -16.96
CA VAL A 175 -4.36 -2.64 -15.96
C VAL A 175 -5.23 -3.84 -16.35
N ARG A 176 -5.67 -3.94 -17.61
CA ARG A 176 -6.47 -5.08 -18.08
C ARG A 176 -5.71 -6.40 -17.90
N MET A 177 -4.47 -6.47 -18.37
CA MET A 177 -3.61 -7.65 -18.22
C MET A 177 -3.40 -8.03 -16.75
N SER A 178 -3.28 -7.05 -15.84
CA SER A 178 -3.16 -7.32 -14.41
C SER A 178 -4.42 -7.95 -13.81
N MET A 179 -5.60 -7.61 -14.32
CA MET A 179 -6.86 -8.22 -13.88
C MET A 179 -6.97 -9.67 -14.36
N ASP A 180 -6.54 -9.97 -15.59
CA ASP A 180 -6.49 -11.34 -16.10
C ASP A 180 -5.60 -12.23 -15.24
N VAL A 181 -4.36 -11.78 -14.96
CA VAL A 181 -3.41 -12.51 -14.11
C VAL A 181 -3.95 -12.71 -12.70
N ARG A 182 -4.65 -11.71 -12.15
CA ARG A 182 -5.28 -11.81 -10.81
C ARG A 182 -6.38 -12.86 -10.75
N GLU A 183 -7.12 -13.03 -11.83
CA GLU A 183 -8.17 -14.06 -11.94
C GLU A 183 -7.60 -15.43 -12.31
N GLY A 184 -6.27 -15.58 -12.30
CA GLY A 184 -5.57 -16.83 -12.59
C GLY A 184 -5.54 -17.18 -14.08
N ARG A 185 -5.85 -16.22 -14.96
CA ARG A 185 -5.67 -16.40 -16.40
C ARG A 185 -4.23 -16.16 -16.80
N ASP A 186 -3.73 -16.99 -17.70
CA ASP A 186 -2.47 -16.75 -18.37
C ASP A 186 -2.62 -15.62 -19.41
N LEU A 187 -1.49 -14.97 -19.71
CA LEU A 187 -1.42 -13.99 -20.79
C LEU A 187 -0.83 -14.65 -22.03
N ASP A 188 -1.58 -14.64 -23.12
CA ASP A 188 -1.10 -15.15 -24.41
C ASP A 188 0.01 -14.26 -24.97
N ILE A 189 0.96 -14.88 -25.69
CA ILE A 189 2.00 -14.16 -26.44
C ILE A 189 1.32 -13.27 -27.48
N GLY A 190 1.70 -12.00 -27.51
CA GLY A 190 1.12 -11.02 -28.43
C GLY A 190 1.18 -9.59 -27.93
N ARG A 191 0.57 -8.69 -28.71
CA ARG A 191 0.54 -7.25 -28.44
C ARG A 191 -0.81 -6.84 -27.83
N TYR A 192 -0.72 -6.06 -26.76
CA TYR A 192 -1.83 -5.54 -25.95
C TYR A 192 -1.71 -4.01 -25.93
N GLY A 193 -2.18 -3.33 -27.00
CA GLY A 193 -1.95 -1.90 -27.18
C GLY A 193 -0.46 -1.55 -27.24
N GLU A 194 0.02 -0.75 -26.29
CA GLU A 194 1.44 -0.42 -26.14
C GLU A 194 2.25 -1.47 -25.34
N SER A 195 1.57 -2.48 -24.75
CA SER A 195 2.21 -3.58 -24.03
C SER A 195 2.39 -4.81 -24.92
N GLU A 196 3.34 -5.66 -24.57
CA GLU A 196 3.62 -6.88 -25.33
C GLU A 196 4.05 -8.01 -24.39
N VAL A 197 3.55 -9.21 -24.66
CA VAL A 197 3.98 -10.45 -24.02
C VAL A 197 4.77 -11.24 -25.04
N VAL A 198 6.06 -11.47 -24.77
CA VAL A 198 6.97 -12.15 -25.69
C VAL A 198 7.57 -13.38 -25.03
N ALA A 199 7.90 -14.39 -25.84
CA ALA A 199 8.71 -15.51 -25.37
C ALA A 199 10.12 -15.05 -24.99
N ARG A 200 10.75 -15.75 -24.05
CA ARG A 200 12.13 -15.45 -23.62
C ARG A 200 13.14 -15.48 -24.78
N SER A 201 12.92 -16.34 -25.76
CA SER A 201 13.75 -16.47 -26.97
C SER A 201 13.61 -15.30 -27.94
N GLU A 202 12.49 -14.58 -27.87
CA GLU A 202 12.14 -13.47 -28.77
C GLU A 202 12.42 -12.10 -28.13
N LEU A 203 12.90 -12.09 -26.88
CA LEU A 203 13.25 -10.87 -26.17
C LEU A 203 14.46 -10.20 -26.83
N ASP A 204 14.21 -9.12 -27.57
CA ASP A 204 15.25 -8.31 -28.18
C ASP A 204 16.16 -7.67 -27.10
N PRO A 205 17.46 -8.00 -27.08
CA PRO A 205 18.40 -7.40 -26.14
C PRO A 205 18.49 -5.87 -26.27
N ALA A 206 18.29 -5.30 -27.45
CA ALA A 206 18.36 -3.86 -27.64
C ALA A 206 17.23 -3.13 -26.90
N ARG A 207 16.00 -3.67 -26.93
CA ARG A 207 14.87 -3.15 -26.14
C ARG A 207 15.15 -3.16 -24.64
N VAL A 208 15.77 -4.24 -24.15
CA VAL A 208 16.15 -4.33 -22.73
C VAL A 208 17.19 -3.27 -22.37
N MET A 209 18.18 -3.03 -23.25
CA MET A 209 19.22 -2.01 -23.02
C MET A 209 18.67 -0.58 -23.08
N ALA A 210 17.62 -0.34 -23.87
CA ALA A 210 16.99 0.97 -24.03
C ALA A 210 15.94 1.28 -22.95
N ALA A 211 15.52 0.30 -22.15
CA ALA A 211 14.52 0.51 -21.11
C ALA A 211 15.08 1.34 -19.94
N ASP A 212 14.29 2.32 -19.47
CA ASP A 212 14.62 3.09 -18.27
C ASP A 212 14.66 2.24 -17.00
N GLN A 213 13.81 1.21 -16.95
CA GLN A 213 13.69 0.32 -15.81
C GLN A 213 13.42 -1.13 -16.24
N ILE A 214 14.19 -2.06 -15.67
CA ILE A 214 14.03 -3.50 -15.87
C ILE A 214 13.63 -4.14 -14.53
N LEU A 215 12.50 -4.83 -14.51
CA LEU A 215 12.02 -5.59 -13.35
C LEU A 215 12.35 -7.08 -13.50
N VAL A 216 12.87 -7.69 -12.45
CA VAL A 216 13.23 -9.11 -12.41
C VAL A 216 12.87 -9.72 -11.06
N GLY A 217 12.47 -10.99 -11.05
CA GLY A 217 11.97 -11.63 -9.82
C GLY A 217 13.02 -12.01 -8.78
N ARG A 218 14.34 -11.92 -9.09
CA ARG A 218 15.41 -12.31 -8.15
C ARG A 218 16.52 -11.28 -8.07
N ASN A 219 17.06 -11.09 -6.86
CA ASN A 219 18.19 -10.19 -6.61
C ASN A 219 19.46 -10.58 -7.38
N ASN A 220 19.74 -11.89 -7.53
CA ASN A 220 20.90 -12.35 -8.30
C ASN A 220 20.77 -11.95 -9.78
N THR A 221 19.57 -12.10 -10.37
CA THR A 221 19.28 -11.67 -11.73
C THR A 221 19.45 -10.16 -11.88
N ARG A 222 18.93 -9.37 -10.93
CA ARG A 222 19.09 -7.91 -10.92
C ARG A 222 20.55 -7.49 -10.90
N ARG A 223 21.38 -8.12 -10.05
CA ARG A 223 22.82 -7.84 -9.97
C ARG A 223 23.53 -8.15 -11.29
N ALA A 224 23.21 -9.30 -11.90
CA ALA A 224 23.78 -9.70 -13.18
C ALA A 224 23.42 -8.73 -14.32
N TYR A 225 22.14 -8.35 -14.43
CA TYR A 225 21.71 -7.36 -15.43
C TYR A 225 22.37 -5.99 -15.19
N ASN A 226 22.37 -5.49 -13.95
CA ASN A 226 23.01 -4.21 -13.64
C ASN A 226 24.51 -4.19 -13.98
N ALA A 227 25.24 -5.27 -13.70
CA ALA A 227 26.65 -5.38 -14.06
C ALA A 227 26.85 -5.34 -15.58
N ARG A 228 26.05 -6.12 -16.33
CA ARG A 228 26.11 -6.18 -17.80
C ARG A 228 25.75 -4.84 -18.46
N MET A 229 24.75 -4.13 -17.93
CA MET A 229 24.35 -2.81 -18.42
C MET A 229 25.48 -1.78 -18.25
N ARG A 230 26.10 -1.75 -17.06
CA ARG A 230 27.20 -0.82 -16.76
C ARG A 230 28.46 -1.07 -17.60
N GLN A 231 28.81 -2.33 -17.83
CA GLN A 231 29.97 -2.70 -18.66
C GLN A 231 29.84 -2.27 -20.13
N ARG A 232 28.63 -2.04 -20.62
CA ARG A 232 28.35 -1.65 -22.01
C ARG A 232 28.16 -0.15 -22.21
N GLN A 233 28.06 0.61 -21.11
CA GLN A 233 27.97 2.08 -21.12
C GLN A 233 29.34 2.75 -20.93
N ASN A 234 30.37 1.97 -20.57
CA ASN A 234 31.79 2.35 -20.61
C ASN A 234 32.43 1.84 -21.90
#